data_AF-A0AA39TMB5-F1
#
_entry.id   AF-A0AA39TMB5-F1
#
_cell.length_a   1.000
_cell.length_b   1.000
_cell.length_c   1.000
_cell.angle_alpha   90.00
_cell.angle_beta   90.00
_cell.angle_gamma   90.00
#
_symmetry.space_group_name_H-M   'P 1'
#
loop_
_entity.id
_entity.type
_entity.pdbx_description
1 polymer ?
#
loop_
_entity_poly.entity_id
_entity_poly.type
_entity_poly.pdbx_seq_one_letter_code
_entity_poly.pdbx_strand_id
1 'polypeptide(L)'
;MEQNVEFIQYLHRIELANQWRNAVDLCRRQLEGPDLRLVEASDSWEQVQNHLDQAIHENISSSDFEVLAEGLTPLLNYADSLAWLGFGIDTSIIWGFFALIVNLMRDNAREVLQEEDAIISHLLPALIYICENIDQIDKNFCHGSSEMDELESAYVGSGIAVVEFLASVVDFIRDDAALSTADSTGRPHETDWEELEERCSSAVARLGALLSQARHLATLQA
;
A
#
# COMPACT_ATOMS: atom_id res chain seq x y z
N MET A 1 30.29 4.34 -26.48
CA MET A 1 28.93 3.81 -26.72
C MET A 1 28.35 3.28 -25.42
N GLU A 2 29.08 2.43 -24.68
CA GLU A 2 28.70 1.96 -23.33
C GLU A 2 28.45 3.10 -22.32
N GLN A 3 29.32 4.12 -22.26
CA GLN A 3 29.12 5.29 -21.39
C GLN A 3 27.82 6.08 -21.64
N ASN A 4 27.27 6.03 -22.86
CA ASN A 4 25.99 6.70 -23.15
C ASN A 4 24.79 5.86 -22.69
N VAL A 5 24.91 4.53 -22.67
CA VAL A 5 23.85 3.63 -22.20
C VAL A 5 23.72 3.72 -20.68
N GLU A 6 24.85 3.66 -19.95
CA GLU A 6 24.87 3.82 -18.50
C GLU A 6 24.32 5.18 -18.05
N PHE A 7 24.61 6.24 -18.81
CA PHE A 7 24.08 7.58 -18.51
C PHE A 7 22.56 7.68 -18.74
N ILE A 8 22.03 7.05 -19.78
CA ILE A 8 20.58 7.03 -20.05
C ILE A 8 19.85 6.25 -18.94
N GLN A 9 20.36 5.07 -18.56
CA GLN A 9 19.79 4.27 -17.47
C GLN A 9 19.85 5.01 -16.13
N TYR A 10 20.93 5.75 -15.87
CA TYR A 10 21.05 6.60 -14.69
C TYR A 10 19.99 7.72 -14.67
N LEU A 11 19.75 8.40 -15.80
CA LEU A 11 18.71 9.42 -15.90
C LEU A 11 17.30 8.84 -15.70
N HIS A 12 17.05 7.66 -16.28
CA HIS A 12 15.80 6.93 -16.11
C HIS A 12 15.49 6.65 -14.63
N ARG A 13 16.47 6.12 -13.89
CA ARG A 13 16.31 5.84 -12.45
C ARG A 13 16.11 7.10 -11.60
N ILE A 14 16.72 8.22 -11.98
CA ILE A 14 16.43 9.51 -11.34
C ILE A 14 14.98 9.92 -11.58
N GLU A 15 14.47 9.75 -12.80
CA GLU A 15 13.07 10.05 -13.11
C GLU A 15 12.12 9.21 -12.26
N LEU A 16 12.36 7.90 -12.17
CA LEU A 16 11.56 7.00 -11.33
C LEU A 16 11.60 7.39 -9.85
N ALA A 17 12.77 7.71 -9.31
CA ALA A 17 12.90 8.18 -7.93
C ALA A 17 12.16 9.51 -7.69
N ASN A 18 12.11 10.39 -8.68
CA ASN A 18 11.34 11.63 -8.59
C ASN A 18 9.83 11.37 -8.66
N GLN A 19 9.38 10.45 -9.52
CA GLN A 19 7.98 10.03 -9.58
C GLN A 19 7.53 9.46 -8.22
N TRP A 20 8.33 8.55 -7.64
CA TRP A 20 8.11 8.02 -6.30
C TRP A 20 8.00 9.13 -5.25
N ARG A 21 9.00 10.02 -5.17
CA ARG A 21 9.03 11.10 -4.17
C ARG A 21 7.83 12.03 -4.32
N ASN A 22 7.46 12.39 -5.53
CA ASN A 22 6.31 13.26 -5.79
C ASN A 22 5.00 12.62 -5.31
N ALA A 23 4.80 11.32 -5.56
CA ALA A 23 3.64 10.59 -5.08
C ALA A 23 3.62 10.51 -3.55
N VAL A 24 4.75 10.15 -2.94
CA VAL A 24 4.90 10.11 -1.47
C VAL A 24 4.63 11.47 -0.84
N ASP A 25 5.17 12.54 -1.40
CA ASP A 25 4.94 13.90 -0.90
C ASP A 25 3.48 14.33 -1.04
N LEU A 26 2.79 13.89 -2.10
CA LEU A 26 1.36 14.15 -2.28
C LEU A 26 0.53 13.45 -1.20
N CYS A 27 0.78 12.17 -0.97
CA CYS A 27 0.09 11.38 0.07
C CYS A 27 0.41 11.90 1.48
N ARG A 28 1.66 12.28 1.76
CA ARG A 28 2.04 12.86 3.07
C ARG A 28 1.34 14.18 3.37
N ARG A 29 1.05 15.00 2.35
CA ARG A 29 0.34 16.28 2.54
C ARG A 29 -1.13 16.12 2.89
N GLN A 30 -1.70 14.93 2.66
CA GLN A 30 -3.08 14.61 3.04
C GLN A 30 -3.17 14.26 4.53
N LEU A 31 -2.07 13.82 5.14
CA LEU A 31 -2.04 13.43 6.55
C LEU A 31 -2.12 14.61 7.51
N GLU A 32 -2.88 14.43 8.57
CA GLU A 32 -2.88 15.35 9.70
C GLU A 32 -1.57 15.27 10.51
N GLY A 33 -1.28 16.30 11.31
CA GLY A 33 -0.05 16.38 12.08
C GLY A 33 0.26 15.16 12.99
N PRO A 34 -0.71 14.59 13.74
CA PRO A 34 -0.50 13.37 14.52
C PRO A 34 -0.22 12.14 13.65
N ASP A 35 -0.97 11.99 12.57
CA ASP A 35 -0.87 10.86 11.65
C ASP A 35 0.46 10.86 10.91
N LEU A 36 0.88 12.03 10.42
CA LEU A 36 2.20 12.21 9.82
C LEU A 36 3.32 11.79 10.76
N ARG A 37 3.26 12.19 12.05
CA ARG A 37 4.28 11.79 13.04
C ARG A 37 4.31 10.29 13.28
N LEU A 38 3.15 9.62 13.26
CA LEU A 38 3.09 8.17 13.38
C LEU A 38 3.69 7.50 12.15
N VAL A 39 3.31 7.94 10.95
CA VAL A 39 3.83 7.44 9.68
C VAL A 39 5.35 7.60 9.62
N GLU A 40 5.89 8.74 10.08
CA GLU A 40 7.33 8.99 10.13
C GLU A 40 8.06 8.18 11.21
N ALA A 41 7.38 7.80 12.30
CA ALA A 41 7.94 6.99 13.39
C ALA A 41 7.87 5.48 13.11
N SER A 42 6.99 5.07 12.20
CA SER A 42 6.77 3.68 11.80
C SER A 42 7.42 3.40 10.43
N ASP A 43 8.74 3.48 10.37
CA ASP A 43 9.57 3.31 9.18
C ASP A 43 9.92 1.86 8.80
N SER A 44 9.49 0.86 9.57
CA SER A 44 9.87 -0.54 9.36
C SER A 44 8.72 -1.55 9.50
N TRP A 45 8.90 -2.71 8.87
CA TRP A 45 7.99 -3.85 9.00
C TRP A 45 7.82 -4.31 10.45
N GLU A 46 8.90 -4.34 11.23
CA GLU A 46 8.86 -4.76 12.64
C GLU A 46 7.95 -3.84 13.47
N GLN A 47 7.90 -2.54 13.17
CA GLN A 47 6.97 -1.63 13.85
C GLN A 47 5.53 -1.94 13.46
N VAL A 48 5.24 -2.24 12.19
CA VAL A 48 3.90 -2.69 11.76
C VAL A 48 3.51 -3.98 12.48
N GLN A 49 4.42 -4.96 12.59
CA GLN A 49 4.18 -6.18 13.36
C GLN A 49 3.87 -5.88 14.82
N ASN A 50 4.61 -4.98 15.47
CA ASN A 50 4.32 -4.58 16.85
C ASN A 50 2.92 -3.97 17.00
N HIS A 51 2.44 -3.20 16.01
CA HIS A 51 1.08 -2.66 16.02
C HIS A 51 0.01 -3.74 15.82
N LEU A 52 0.27 -4.71 14.93
CA LEU A 52 -0.60 -5.88 14.73
C LEU A 52 -0.66 -6.74 16.00
N ASP A 53 0.48 -7.05 16.60
CA ASP A 53 0.57 -7.83 17.85
C ASP A 53 -0.19 -7.14 18.99
N GLN A 54 -0.12 -5.82 19.09
CA GLN A 54 -0.90 -5.04 20.05
C GLN A 54 -2.40 -5.17 19.78
N ALA A 55 -2.85 -5.02 18.53
CA ALA A 55 -4.25 -5.18 18.17
C ALA A 55 -4.79 -6.59 18.51
N ILE A 56 -3.99 -7.63 18.21
CA ILE A 56 -4.31 -9.03 18.51
C ILE A 56 -4.41 -9.27 20.03
N HIS A 57 -3.43 -8.80 20.81
CA HIS A 57 -3.40 -9.00 22.27
C HIS A 57 -4.58 -8.35 22.99
N GLU A 58 -5.12 -7.28 22.43
CA GLU A 58 -6.25 -6.55 22.98
C GLU A 58 -7.60 -7.22 22.66
N ASN A 59 -7.59 -8.41 22.02
CA ASN A 59 -8.75 -9.22 21.64
C ASN A 59 -9.75 -8.49 20.73
N ILE A 60 -9.26 -7.51 19.98
CA ILE A 60 -10.03 -6.82 18.95
C ILE A 60 -9.81 -7.63 17.66
N SER A 61 -10.73 -8.53 17.32
CA SER A 61 -10.68 -9.31 16.07
C SER A 61 -9.34 -10.02 15.79
N SER A 62 -8.82 -10.79 16.76
CA SER A 62 -7.49 -11.40 16.67
C SER A 62 -7.27 -12.24 15.42
N SER A 63 -8.29 -12.98 14.95
CA SER A 63 -8.21 -13.78 13.74
C SER A 63 -8.01 -12.92 12.48
N ASP A 64 -8.60 -11.73 12.43
CA ASP A 64 -8.56 -10.89 11.23
C ASP A 64 -7.17 -10.25 11.09
N PHE A 65 -6.63 -9.73 12.20
CA PHE A 65 -5.27 -9.17 12.21
C PHE A 65 -4.18 -10.23 12.00
N GLU A 66 -4.39 -11.48 12.41
CA GLU A 66 -3.51 -12.61 12.07
C GLU A 66 -3.48 -12.85 10.55
N VAL A 67 -4.64 -12.87 9.89
CA VAL A 67 -4.74 -13.03 8.43
C VAL A 67 -4.06 -11.86 7.70
N LEU A 68 -4.25 -10.63 8.18
CA LEU A 68 -3.56 -9.47 7.62
C LEU A 68 -2.04 -9.58 7.79
N ALA A 69 -1.55 -10.01 8.96
CA ALA A 69 -0.12 -10.19 9.20
C ALA A 69 0.50 -11.19 8.21
N GLU A 70 -0.16 -12.31 7.94
CA GLU A 70 0.27 -13.27 6.92
C GLU A 70 0.23 -12.65 5.52
N GLY A 71 -0.86 -11.95 5.19
CA GLY A 71 -1.08 -11.30 3.90
C GLY A 71 -0.08 -10.20 3.55
N LEU A 72 0.62 -9.63 4.53
CA LEU A 72 1.64 -8.59 4.32
C LEU A 72 3.03 -9.14 3.99
N THR A 73 3.27 -10.44 4.15
CA THR A 73 4.57 -11.06 3.84
C THR A 73 5.04 -10.81 2.39
N PRO A 74 4.17 -10.90 1.37
CA PRO A 74 4.58 -10.57 0.00
C PRO A 74 4.93 -9.09 -0.20
N LEU A 75 4.26 -8.20 0.53
CA LEU A 75 4.55 -6.77 0.49
C LEU A 75 5.94 -6.46 1.06
N LEU A 76 6.40 -7.22 2.08
CA LEU A 76 7.76 -7.10 2.61
C LEU A 76 8.81 -7.40 1.55
N ASN A 77 8.69 -8.56 0.88
CA ASN A 77 9.63 -8.94 -0.18
C ASN A 77 9.64 -7.90 -1.31
N TYR A 78 8.45 -7.41 -1.68
CA TYR A 78 8.30 -6.36 -2.68
C TYR A 78 8.96 -5.03 -2.25
N ALA A 79 8.73 -4.58 -1.02
CA ALA A 79 9.30 -3.33 -0.50
C ALA A 79 10.82 -3.39 -0.44
N ASP A 80 11.39 -4.54 -0.07
CA ASP A 80 12.83 -4.79 -0.13
C ASP A 80 13.33 -4.66 -1.57
N SER A 81 12.76 -5.43 -2.50
CA SER A 81 13.09 -5.39 -3.93
C SER A 81 12.98 -3.98 -4.53
N LEU A 82 11.98 -3.20 -4.09
CA LEU A 82 11.77 -1.82 -4.53
C LEU A 82 12.86 -0.88 -4.00
N ALA A 83 13.27 -1.05 -2.74
CA ALA A 83 14.41 -0.33 -2.18
C ALA A 83 15.74 -0.71 -2.88
N TRP A 84 15.89 -1.97 -3.32
CA TRP A 84 17.06 -2.45 -4.06
C TRP A 84 17.25 -1.80 -5.43
N LEU A 85 16.21 -1.22 -6.05
CA LEU A 85 16.35 -0.44 -7.29
C LEU A 85 17.32 0.74 -7.15
N GLY A 86 17.55 1.20 -5.91
CA GLY A 86 18.47 2.28 -5.58
C GLY A 86 17.96 3.66 -6.00
N PHE A 87 18.75 4.71 -5.70
CA PHE A 87 18.49 6.12 -6.05
C PHE A 87 17.44 6.88 -5.21
N GLY A 88 17.19 6.44 -3.97
CA GLY A 88 16.41 7.22 -3.00
C GLY A 88 14.91 6.95 -3.03
N ILE A 89 14.51 5.76 -3.50
CA ILE A 89 13.21 5.19 -3.20
C ILE A 89 13.24 4.72 -1.75
N ASP A 90 12.56 5.47 -0.90
CA ASP A 90 12.35 5.16 0.51
C ASP A 90 10.98 4.48 0.66
N THR A 91 10.98 3.20 1.00
CA THR A 91 9.77 2.37 1.15
C THR A 91 9.20 2.42 2.56
N SER A 92 9.85 3.12 3.51
CA SER A 92 9.36 3.30 4.89
C SER A 92 7.93 3.85 4.96
N ILE A 93 7.56 4.66 3.96
CA ILE A 93 6.21 5.22 3.84
C ILE A 93 5.12 4.16 3.77
N ILE A 94 5.39 3.00 3.14
CA ILE A 94 4.44 1.89 3.06
C ILE A 94 4.15 1.38 4.48
N TRP A 95 5.20 1.17 5.27
CA TRP A 95 5.09 0.72 6.65
C TRP A 95 4.41 1.75 7.54
N GLY A 96 4.72 3.03 7.35
CA GLY A 96 4.09 4.11 8.09
C GLY A 96 2.58 4.15 7.88
N PHE A 97 2.14 4.05 6.62
CA PHE A 97 0.71 3.99 6.29
C PHE A 97 0.05 2.75 6.87
N PHE A 98 0.66 1.57 6.76
CA PHE A 98 0.11 0.35 7.34
C PHE A 98 -0.03 0.43 8.87
N ALA A 99 1.00 0.92 9.56
CA ALA A 99 0.94 1.13 11.00
C ALA A 99 -0.18 2.09 11.40
N LEU A 100 -0.37 3.18 10.63
CA LEU A 100 -1.48 4.11 10.84
C LEU A 100 -2.82 3.41 10.63
N ILE A 101 -3.03 2.72 9.51
CA ILE A 101 -4.28 2.01 9.21
C ILE A 101 -4.62 0.98 10.30
N VAL A 102 -3.64 0.20 10.76
CA VAL A 102 -3.82 -0.77 11.85
C VAL A 102 -4.25 -0.08 13.15
N ASN A 103 -3.61 1.04 13.51
CA ASN A 103 -4.01 1.80 14.71
C ASN A 103 -5.41 2.38 14.56
N LEU A 104 -5.75 2.92 13.38
CA LEU A 104 -7.08 3.48 13.13
C LEU A 104 -8.17 2.41 13.21
N MET A 105 -7.96 1.24 12.59
CA MET A 105 -8.90 0.11 12.67
C MET A 105 -9.06 -0.34 14.13
N ARG A 106 -7.96 -0.49 14.86
CA ARG A 106 -7.98 -0.86 16.29
C ARG A 106 -8.72 0.15 17.16
N ASP A 107 -8.47 1.45 16.94
CA ASP A 107 -9.07 2.51 17.74
C ASP A 107 -10.59 2.60 17.48
N ASN A 108 -11.02 2.46 16.22
CA ASN A 108 -12.45 2.37 15.86
C ASN A 108 -13.14 1.17 16.51
N ALA A 109 -12.51 -0.01 16.46
CA ALA A 109 -13.04 -1.23 17.03
C ALA A 109 -13.22 -1.16 18.56
N ARG A 110 -12.41 -0.34 19.25
CA ARG A 110 -12.55 -0.09 20.70
C ARG A 110 -13.77 0.77 21.03
N GLU A 111 -14.11 1.71 20.15
CA GLU A 111 -15.23 2.63 20.35
C GLU A 111 -16.58 1.96 20.04
N VAL A 112 -16.60 1.04 19.07
CA VAL A 112 -17.80 0.29 18.66
C VAL A 112 -17.90 -1.05 19.39
N LEU A 113 -18.59 -1.06 20.53
CA LEU A 113 -18.84 -2.26 21.37
C LEU A 113 -19.78 -3.33 20.72
N GLN A 114 -19.92 -3.39 19.39
CA GLN A 114 -20.82 -4.33 18.70
C GLN A 114 -20.07 -5.45 17.97
N GLU A 115 -20.74 -6.61 17.81
CA GLU A 115 -20.17 -7.92 17.43
C GLU A 115 -19.54 -8.03 16.02
N GLU A 116 -19.68 -7.02 15.15
CA GLU A 116 -19.01 -6.99 13.84
C GLU A 116 -18.55 -5.57 13.54
N ASP A 117 -17.23 -5.36 13.60
CA ASP A 117 -16.63 -4.11 13.15
C ASP A 117 -16.67 -4.08 11.61
N ALA A 118 -17.58 -3.26 11.09
CA ALA A 118 -17.77 -3.07 9.66
C ALA A 118 -16.49 -2.53 9.00
N ILE A 119 -15.67 -1.75 9.71
CA ILE A 119 -14.44 -1.19 9.16
C ILE A 119 -13.42 -2.29 8.91
N ILE A 120 -13.14 -3.12 9.92
CA ILE A 120 -12.23 -4.26 9.78
C ILE A 120 -12.73 -5.21 8.69
N SER A 121 -14.02 -5.55 8.71
CA SER A 121 -14.61 -6.52 7.77
C SER A 121 -14.51 -6.11 6.29
N HIS A 122 -14.52 -4.82 5.98
CA HIS A 122 -14.42 -4.33 4.59
C HIS A 122 -12.99 -3.97 4.18
N LEU A 123 -12.19 -3.40 5.09
CA LEU A 123 -10.82 -2.98 4.78
C LEU A 123 -9.84 -4.14 4.68
N LEU A 124 -10.00 -5.15 5.54
CA LEU A 124 -9.05 -6.27 5.61
C LEU A 124 -8.98 -7.04 4.28
N PRO A 125 -10.10 -7.43 3.64
CA PRO A 125 -10.05 -8.07 2.33
C PRO A 125 -9.40 -7.19 1.25
N ALA A 126 -9.66 -5.88 1.26
CA ALA A 126 -9.07 -4.95 0.28
C ALA A 126 -7.55 -4.84 0.43
N LEU A 127 -7.05 -4.74 1.67
CA LEU A 127 -5.63 -4.68 1.98
C LEU A 127 -4.92 -5.97 1.57
N ILE A 128 -5.50 -7.14 1.91
CA ILE A 128 -4.96 -8.45 1.52
C ILE A 128 -4.95 -8.58 0.00
N TYR A 129 -6.04 -8.20 -0.67
CA TYR A 129 -6.15 -8.33 -2.12
C TYR A 129 -5.08 -7.51 -2.87
N ILE A 130 -4.75 -6.32 -2.40
CA ILE A 130 -3.64 -5.55 -2.97
C ILE A 130 -2.29 -6.22 -2.72
N CYS A 131 -2.05 -6.77 -1.52
CA CYS A 131 -0.81 -7.48 -1.23
C CYS A 131 -0.63 -8.74 -2.10
N GLU A 132 -1.71 -9.48 -2.38
CA GLU A 132 -1.68 -10.63 -3.29
C GLU A 132 -1.38 -10.21 -4.75
N ASN A 133 -1.91 -9.06 -5.20
CA ASN A 133 -1.61 -8.56 -6.53
C ASN A 133 -0.14 -8.08 -6.66
N ILE A 134 0.42 -7.52 -5.59
CA ILE A 134 1.84 -7.14 -5.52
C ILE A 134 2.74 -8.38 -5.59
N ASP A 135 2.42 -9.45 -4.89
CA ASP A 135 3.16 -10.72 -4.94
C ASP A 135 3.34 -11.22 -6.38
N GLN A 136 2.29 -11.08 -7.20
CA GLN A 136 2.35 -11.44 -8.61
C GLN A 136 3.29 -10.53 -9.41
N ILE A 137 3.36 -9.24 -9.09
CA ILE A 137 4.29 -8.29 -9.71
C ILE A 137 5.73 -8.65 -9.32
N ASP A 138 5.98 -8.88 -8.03
CA ASP A 138 7.32 -9.21 -7.50
C ASP A 138 7.91 -10.47 -8.12
N LYS A 139 7.10 -11.54 -8.19
CA LYS A 139 7.51 -12.80 -8.83
C LYS A 139 7.90 -12.61 -10.30
N ASN A 140 7.21 -11.75 -11.04
CA ASN A 140 7.51 -11.51 -12.45
C ASN A 140 8.72 -10.58 -12.64
N PHE A 141 8.95 -9.63 -11.73
CA PHE A 141 10.11 -8.75 -11.78
C PHE A 141 11.43 -9.51 -11.54
N CYS A 142 11.45 -10.42 -10.56
CA CYS A 142 12.66 -11.17 -10.18
C CYS A 142 13.17 -12.17 -11.25
N HIS A 143 12.41 -12.42 -12.33
CA HIS A 143 12.71 -13.44 -13.35
C HIS A 143 13.34 -12.90 -14.64
N GLY A 144 13.96 -11.71 -14.60
CA GLY A 144 15.09 -11.31 -15.43
C GLY A 144 14.83 -11.05 -16.93
N SER A 145 15.13 -9.83 -17.38
CA SER A 145 15.29 -9.57 -18.81
C SER A 145 16.14 -8.32 -19.14
N SER A 146 16.47 -8.15 -20.42
CA SER A 146 17.37 -7.12 -20.95
C SER A 146 16.74 -5.72 -21.09
N GLU A 147 15.44 -5.57 -20.91
CA GLU A 147 14.74 -4.26 -20.89
C GLU A 147 14.39 -3.88 -19.45
N MET A 148 15.43 -3.66 -18.66
CA MET A 148 15.31 -3.33 -17.24
C MET A 148 14.48 -2.05 -17.00
N ASP A 149 14.57 -1.06 -17.89
CA ASP A 149 13.96 0.27 -17.69
C ASP A 149 12.42 0.23 -17.63
N GLU A 150 11.77 -0.54 -18.52
CA GLU A 150 10.30 -0.64 -18.56
C GLU A 150 9.76 -1.49 -17.40
N LEU A 151 10.50 -2.54 -17.01
CA LEU A 151 10.21 -3.33 -15.83
C LEU A 151 10.36 -2.51 -14.54
N GLU A 152 11.45 -1.74 -14.41
CA GLU A 152 11.67 -0.80 -13.30
C GLU A 152 10.53 0.23 -13.22
N SER A 153 10.08 0.75 -14.37
CA SER A 153 8.96 1.70 -14.44
C SER A 153 7.65 1.08 -13.94
N ALA A 154 7.35 -0.14 -14.37
CA ALA A 154 6.17 -0.86 -13.91
C ALA A 154 6.24 -1.16 -12.41
N TYR A 155 7.43 -1.50 -11.92
CA TYR A 155 7.68 -1.83 -10.53
C TYR A 155 7.59 -0.61 -9.60
N VAL A 156 8.10 0.55 -10.00
CA VAL A 156 7.91 1.80 -9.25
C VAL A 156 6.46 2.27 -9.35
N GLY A 157 5.86 2.17 -10.54
CA GLY A 157 4.47 2.52 -10.79
C GLY A 157 3.47 1.72 -9.94
N SER A 158 3.77 0.44 -9.66
CA SER A 158 2.94 -0.38 -8.76
C SER A 158 3.05 0.09 -7.32
N GLY A 159 4.25 0.43 -6.86
CA GLY A 159 4.45 0.90 -5.48
C GLY A 159 3.74 2.23 -5.25
N ILE A 160 3.75 3.13 -6.24
CA ILE A 160 2.98 4.37 -6.20
C ILE A 160 1.48 4.07 -6.04
N ALA A 161 0.94 3.13 -6.82
CA ALA A 161 -0.48 2.76 -6.72
C ALA A 161 -0.84 2.22 -5.33
N VAL A 162 0.08 1.50 -4.69
CA VAL A 162 -0.09 0.99 -3.32
C VAL A 162 -0.13 2.13 -2.32
N VAL A 163 0.83 3.06 -2.37
CA VAL A 163 0.88 4.21 -1.45
C VAL A 163 -0.37 5.11 -1.61
N GLU A 164 -0.80 5.36 -2.84
CA GLU A 164 -2.01 6.14 -3.13
C GLU A 164 -3.28 5.46 -2.59
N PHE A 165 -3.36 4.13 -2.70
CA PHE A 165 -4.46 3.37 -2.13
C PHE A 165 -4.45 3.44 -0.60
N LEU A 166 -3.30 3.21 0.04
CA LEU A 166 -3.20 3.28 1.50
C LEU A 166 -3.56 4.67 2.03
N ALA A 167 -3.14 5.74 1.35
CA ALA A 167 -3.55 7.09 1.68
C ALA A 167 -5.08 7.28 1.57
N SER A 168 -5.71 6.71 0.53
CA SER A 168 -7.17 6.73 0.38
C SER A 168 -7.90 5.99 1.50
N VAL A 169 -7.32 4.89 2.01
CA VAL A 169 -7.87 4.16 3.16
C VAL A 169 -7.78 5.03 4.42
N VAL A 170 -6.66 5.73 4.64
CA VAL A 170 -6.52 6.65 5.78
C VAL A 170 -7.54 7.77 5.70
N ASP A 171 -7.66 8.43 4.54
CA ASP A 171 -8.64 9.49 4.31
C ASP A 171 -10.06 8.99 4.59
N PHE A 172 -10.40 7.78 4.13
CA PHE A 172 -11.71 7.17 4.38
C PHE A 172 -11.99 6.93 5.86
N ILE A 173 -11.04 6.37 6.62
CA ILE A 173 -11.24 6.11 8.06
C ILE A 173 -11.27 7.42 8.86
N ARG A 174 -10.55 8.46 8.41
CA ARG A 174 -10.47 9.77 9.06
C ARG A 174 -11.60 10.72 8.68
N ASP A 175 -12.38 10.42 7.64
CA ASP A 175 -13.46 11.30 7.22
C ASP A 175 -14.60 11.29 8.26
N ASP A 176 -14.49 12.22 9.21
CA ASP A 176 -15.51 12.53 10.21
C ASP A 176 -16.86 12.85 9.55
N ALA A 177 -16.93 13.27 8.28
CA ALA A 177 -18.20 13.46 7.58
C ALA A 177 -18.87 12.12 7.26
N ALA A 178 -18.12 11.14 6.74
CA ALA A 178 -18.60 9.78 6.46
C ALA A 178 -19.04 9.05 7.76
N LEU A 179 -18.31 9.28 8.86
CA LEU A 179 -18.65 8.72 10.18
C LEU A 179 -19.72 9.53 10.93
N SER A 180 -19.92 10.83 10.65
CA SER A 180 -20.96 11.65 11.29
C SER A 180 -22.30 11.60 10.58
N THR A 181 -22.34 11.24 9.29
CA THR A 181 -23.57 10.84 8.58
C THR A 181 -23.86 9.36 8.68
N ALA A 182 -23.10 8.64 9.51
CA ALA A 182 -23.37 7.26 9.84
C ALA A 182 -24.85 7.07 10.17
N ASP A 183 -25.41 5.96 9.70
CA ASP A 183 -26.79 5.64 9.98
C ASP A 183 -27.03 5.54 11.50
N SER A 184 -28.28 5.33 11.92
CA SER A 184 -28.61 5.21 13.35
C SER A 184 -27.86 4.09 14.10
N THR A 185 -27.05 3.27 13.40
CA THR A 185 -26.20 2.21 13.96
C THR A 185 -24.73 2.58 14.07
N GLY A 186 -24.31 3.76 13.61
CA GLY A 186 -22.91 4.21 13.66
C GLY A 186 -22.02 3.62 12.56
N ARG A 187 -22.62 3.13 11.46
CA ARG A 187 -21.90 2.60 10.30
C ARG A 187 -21.78 3.65 9.19
N PRO A 188 -20.62 3.77 8.50
CA PRO A 188 -20.48 4.64 7.33
C PRO A 188 -21.54 4.32 6.28
N HIS A 189 -21.93 5.32 5.50
CA HIS A 189 -22.99 5.16 4.51
C HIS A 189 -22.52 4.23 3.37
N GLU A 190 -23.44 3.45 2.77
CA GLU A 190 -23.12 2.48 1.71
C GLU A 190 -22.38 3.13 0.52
N THR A 191 -22.69 4.40 0.23
CA THR A 191 -22.04 5.20 -0.81
C THR A 191 -20.56 5.47 -0.55
N ASP A 192 -20.16 5.60 0.71
CA ASP A 192 -18.76 5.86 1.07
C ASP A 192 -17.92 4.58 0.91
N TRP A 193 -18.54 3.42 1.20
CA TRP A 193 -17.96 2.12 0.91
C TRP A 193 -17.79 1.88 -0.59
N GLU A 194 -18.81 2.20 -1.40
CA GLU A 194 -18.73 2.09 -2.86
C GLU A 194 -17.57 2.91 -3.43
N GLU A 195 -17.33 4.13 -2.93
CA GLU A 195 -16.21 4.96 -3.38
C GLU A 195 -14.85 4.32 -3.03
N LEU A 196 -14.71 3.78 -1.82
CA LEU A 196 -13.47 3.10 -1.42
C LEU A 196 -13.25 1.81 -2.22
N GLU A 197 -14.30 1.03 -2.46
CA GLU A 197 -14.27 -0.16 -3.31
C GLU A 197 -13.89 0.18 -4.76
N GLU A 198 -14.37 1.31 -5.28
CA GLU A 198 -13.96 1.84 -6.59
C GLU A 198 -12.48 2.21 -6.60
N ARG A 199 -11.98 2.87 -5.55
CA ARG A 199 -10.55 3.20 -5.41
C ARG A 199 -9.68 1.94 -5.32
N CYS A 200 -10.12 0.93 -4.56
CA CYS A 200 -9.46 -0.38 -4.49
C CYS A 200 -9.43 -1.06 -5.86
N SER A 201 -10.58 -1.12 -6.53
CA SER A 201 -10.73 -1.71 -7.86
C SER A 201 -9.87 -1.00 -8.90
N SER A 202 -9.78 0.32 -8.82
CA SER A 202 -8.93 1.15 -9.69
C SER A 202 -7.44 0.89 -9.44
N ALA A 203 -7.02 0.82 -8.18
CA ALA A 203 -5.64 0.47 -7.82
C ALA A 203 -5.27 -0.91 -8.35
N VAL A 204 -6.14 -1.91 -8.16
CA VAL A 204 -5.93 -3.27 -8.66
C VAL A 204 -5.93 -3.33 -10.19
N ALA A 205 -6.83 -2.62 -10.86
CA ALA A 205 -6.84 -2.55 -12.32
C ALA A 205 -5.53 -1.95 -12.86
N ARG A 206 -5.00 -0.93 -12.18
CA ARG A 206 -3.69 -0.35 -12.49
C ARG A 206 -2.55 -1.35 -12.25
N LEU A 207 -2.54 -2.06 -11.12
CA LEU A 207 -1.57 -3.13 -10.85
C LEU A 207 -1.64 -4.23 -11.93
N GLY A 208 -2.84 -4.64 -12.33
CA GLY A 208 -3.07 -5.62 -13.38
C GLY A 208 -2.59 -5.15 -14.77
N ALA A 209 -2.77 -3.87 -15.09
CA ALA A 209 -2.26 -3.28 -16.33
C ALA A 209 -0.71 -3.28 -16.36
N LEU A 210 -0.08 -2.88 -15.25
CA LEU A 210 1.37 -2.89 -15.09
C LEU A 210 1.94 -4.32 -15.15
N LEU A 211 1.25 -5.28 -14.52
CA LEU A 211 1.60 -6.70 -14.58
C LEU A 211 1.47 -7.25 -16.00
N SER A 212 0.41 -6.89 -16.73
CA SER A 212 0.22 -7.31 -18.11
C SER A 212 1.29 -6.74 -19.03
N GLN A 213 1.69 -5.49 -18.81
CA GLN A 213 2.80 -4.86 -19.52
C GLN A 213 4.11 -5.60 -19.23
N ALA A 214 4.44 -5.81 -17.95
CA ALA A 214 5.65 -6.54 -17.54
C ALA A 214 5.71 -7.96 -18.13
N ARG A 215 4.59 -8.69 -18.14
CA ARG A 215 4.49 -10.03 -18.76
C ARG A 215 4.68 -9.98 -20.27
N HIS A 216 4.07 -9.02 -20.96
CA HIS A 216 4.22 -8.90 -22.41
C HIS A 216 5.69 -8.70 -22.80
N LEU A 217 6.39 -7.83 -22.09
CA LEU A 217 7.82 -7.57 -22.28
C LEU A 217 8.67 -8.82 -22.02
N ALA A 218 8.41 -9.52 -20.91
CA ALA A 218 9.10 -10.77 -20.60
C ALA A 218 8.88 -11.85 -21.67
N THR A 219 7.69 -11.93 -22.28
CA THR A 219 7.40 -12.91 -23.35
C THR A 219 8.01 -12.58 -24.71
N LEU A 220 8.27 -11.30 -25.01
CA LEU A 220 8.93 -10.90 -26.27
C LEU A 220 10.42 -11.28 -26.30
N GLN A 221 10.97 -11.66 -25.15
CA GLN A 221 12.39 -11.86 -24.93
C GLN A 221 12.76 -13.34 -24.72
N ALA A 222 11.78 -14.25 -24.69
CA ALA A 222 11.92 -15.71 -24.60
C ALA A 222 11.82 -16.38 -25.98
#